data_AF-A0A7V3XFJ4-F1
#
_entry.id   AF-A0A7V3XFJ4-F1
#
_cell.length_a   1.000
_cell.length_b   1.000
_cell.length_c   1.000
_cell.angle_alpha   90.00
_cell.angle_beta   90.00
_cell.angle_gamma   90.00
#
_symmetry.space_group_name_H-M   'P 1'
#
loop_
_entity.id
_entity.type
_entity.pdbx_description
1 polymer ?
#
loop_
_entity_poly.entity_id
_entity_poly.type
_entity_poly.pdbx_seq_one_letter_code
_entity_poly.pdbx_strand_id
1 'polypeptide(L)'
;MVKRARERGYKVITSEFLTEIRNESMMRVSKVIKKFGFEELSMDAFEVAKEKMRKNPRKVEGIEEIKRFLEQRTEKNERILEKFKGYIEAVPERGLPWTEEALKRMEKVPSFVRSMAEKTIETEAKNRGEKIVTPEVVEIVFQQLIPDAVKQALGIRRGERSR
;
A
#
# COMPACT_ATOMS: atom_id res chain seq x y z
N MET A 1 6.52 8.51 -9.45
CA MET A 1 5.13 8.87 -9.81
C MET A 1 4.91 8.85 -11.33
N VAL A 2 5.56 9.72 -12.11
CA VAL A 2 5.39 9.79 -13.58
C VAL A 2 5.66 8.46 -14.30
N LYS A 3 6.71 7.73 -13.92
CA LYS A 3 7.01 6.39 -14.47
C LYS A 3 5.83 5.42 -14.28
N ARG A 4 5.29 5.33 -13.06
CA ARG A 4 4.12 4.47 -12.74
C ARG A 4 2.87 4.90 -13.50
N ALA A 5 2.64 6.20 -13.66
CA ALA A 5 1.51 6.70 -14.44
C ALA A 5 1.56 6.19 -15.88
N ARG A 6 2.73 6.26 -16.53
CA ARG A 6 2.96 5.75 -17.88
C ARG A 6 2.79 4.23 -17.96
N GLU A 7 3.37 3.49 -17.02
CA GLU A 7 3.25 2.02 -16.94
C GLU A 7 1.79 1.57 -16.79
N ARG A 8 0.96 2.35 -16.10
CA ARG A 8 -0.47 2.09 -15.91
C ARG A 8 -1.37 2.70 -17.01
N GLY A 9 -0.78 3.26 -18.07
CA GLY A 9 -1.54 3.80 -19.20
C GLY A 9 -2.24 5.15 -18.94
N TYR A 10 -1.93 5.84 -17.85
CA TYR A 10 -2.47 7.18 -17.59
C TYR A 10 -1.80 8.20 -18.52
N LYS A 11 -2.60 8.82 -19.39
CA LYS A 11 -2.17 9.94 -20.26
C LYS A 11 -2.06 11.26 -19.50
N VAL A 12 -2.83 11.42 -18.42
CA VAL A 12 -2.87 12.59 -17.54
C VAL A 12 -2.92 12.13 -16.09
N ILE A 13 -2.26 12.86 -15.19
CA ILE A 13 -2.30 12.58 -13.75
C ILE A 13 -3.67 12.98 -13.20
N THR A 14 -4.46 11.98 -12.81
CA THR A 14 -5.80 12.19 -12.24
C THR A 14 -5.75 12.19 -10.71
N SER A 15 -6.78 12.75 -10.08
CA SER A 15 -6.95 12.69 -8.62
C SER A 15 -7.07 11.25 -8.11
N GLU A 16 -7.69 10.38 -8.91
CA GLU A 16 -7.79 8.94 -8.62
C GLU A 16 -6.39 8.30 -8.58
N PHE A 17 -5.57 8.50 -9.61
CA PHE A 17 -4.21 7.98 -9.64
C PHE A 17 -3.35 8.49 -8.46
N LEU A 18 -3.45 9.78 -8.13
CA LEU A 18 -2.74 10.33 -6.97
C LEU A 18 -3.20 9.68 -5.66
N THR A 19 -4.49 9.38 -5.55
CA THR A 19 -5.06 8.68 -4.40
C THR A 19 -4.52 7.25 -4.29
N GLU A 20 -4.45 6.50 -5.39
CA GLU A 20 -3.88 5.15 -5.42
C GLU A 20 -2.40 5.17 -4.97
N ILE A 21 -1.60 6.06 -5.57
CA ILE A 21 -0.17 6.16 -5.25
C ILE A 21 0.03 6.55 -3.78
N ARG A 22 -0.79 7.46 -3.24
CA ARG A 22 -0.78 7.79 -1.82
C ARG A 22 -1.11 6.54 -1.00
N ASN A 23 -2.22 5.87 -1.27
CA ASN A 23 -2.68 4.70 -0.51
C ASN A 23 -1.62 3.59 -0.49
N GLU A 24 -1.01 3.28 -1.63
CA GLU A 24 0.12 2.35 -1.69
C GLU A 24 1.31 2.78 -0.83
N SER A 25 1.65 4.07 -0.87
CA SER A 25 2.76 4.62 -0.10
C SER A 25 2.47 4.52 1.40
N MET A 26 1.23 4.83 1.81
CA MET A 26 0.77 4.70 3.18
C MET A 26 0.83 3.25 3.65
N MET A 27 0.34 2.28 2.87
CA MET A 27 0.44 0.86 3.23
C MET A 27 1.89 0.38 3.40
N ARG A 28 2.82 0.84 2.53
CA ARG A 28 4.26 0.54 2.68
C ARG A 28 4.80 1.10 4.00
N VAL A 29 4.46 2.35 4.32
CA VAL A 29 4.88 3.01 5.57
C VAL A 29 4.29 2.29 6.78
N SER A 30 2.98 2.04 6.80
CA SER A 30 2.29 1.35 7.89
C SER A 30 2.87 -0.04 8.16
N LYS A 31 3.21 -0.79 7.11
CA LYS A 31 3.90 -2.08 7.26
C LYS A 31 5.25 -1.95 7.97
N VAL A 32 6.01 -0.91 7.61
CA VAL A 32 7.30 -0.63 8.26
C VAL A 32 7.07 -0.25 9.72
N ILE A 33 6.14 0.66 10.01
CA ILE A 33 5.83 1.09 11.38
C ILE A 33 5.44 -0.10 12.27
N LYS A 34 4.53 -0.97 11.80
CA LYS A 34 4.13 -2.18 12.53
C LYS A 34 5.30 -3.14 12.74
N LYS A 35 6.20 -3.28 11.76
CA LYS A 35 7.45 -4.06 11.90
C LYS A 35 8.37 -3.51 12.99
N PHE A 36 8.33 -2.20 13.26
CA PHE A 36 9.09 -1.57 14.33
C PHE A 36 8.41 -1.66 15.70
N GLY A 37 7.22 -2.27 15.79
CA GLY A 37 6.48 -2.46 17.05
C GLY A 37 5.56 -1.29 17.41
N PHE A 38 5.26 -0.40 16.46
CA PHE A 38 4.37 0.74 16.69
C PHE A 38 2.98 0.44 16.12
N GLU A 39 1.96 0.71 16.93
CA GLU A 39 0.55 0.56 16.55
C GLU A 39 -0.10 1.91 16.23
N GLU A 40 0.56 3.02 16.56
CA GLU A 40 0.10 4.37 16.29
C GLU A 40 1.25 5.35 16.05
N LEU A 41 0.91 6.53 15.53
CA LEU A 41 1.83 7.68 15.46
C LEU A 41 1.97 8.29 16.86
N SER A 42 2.96 7.81 17.62
CA SER A 42 3.36 8.40 18.91
C SER A 42 4.67 9.17 18.78
N MET A 43 4.82 10.21 19.61
CA MET A 43 6.09 10.92 19.80
C MET A 43 7.19 10.02 20.35
N ASP A 44 6.84 8.91 21.03
CA ASP A 44 7.80 7.94 21.55
C ASP A 44 8.61 7.26 20.44
N ALA A 45 8.09 7.26 19.21
CA ALA A 45 8.82 6.77 18.05
C ALA A 45 10.10 7.58 17.78
N PHE A 46 10.14 8.87 18.15
CA PHE A 46 11.33 9.71 18.01
C PHE A 46 12.46 9.27 18.96
N GLU A 47 12.13 8.83 20.18
CA GLU A 47 13.12 8.33 21.13
C GLU A 47 13.74 7.01 20.63
N VAL A 48 12.91 6.08 20.16
CA VAL A 48 13.39 4.82 19.54
C VAL A 48 14.23 5.11 18.29
N ALA A 49 13.84 6.08 17.47
CA ALA A 49 14.59 6.47 16.28
C ALA A 49 15.95 7.09 16.64
N LYS A 50 16.02 7.96 17.66
CA LYS A 50 17.29 8.52 18.17
C LYS A 50 18.22 7.42 18.65
N GLU A 51 17.73 6.49 19.45
CA GLU A 51 18.55 5.39 19.97
C GLU A 51 19.12 4.54 18.83
N LYS A 52 18.29 4.18 17.84
CA LYS A 52 18.74 3.43 16.65
C LYS A 52 19.75 4.21 15.79
N MET A 53 19.67 5.54 15.77
CA MET A 53 20.53 6.41 14.98
C MET A 53 21.69 7.01 15.79
N ARG A 54 21.91 6.58 17.04
CA ARG A 54 22.92 7.15 17.96
C ARG A 54 24.33 7.27 17.38
N LYS A 55 24.69 6.40 16.42
CA LYS A 55 26.00 6.40 15.75
C LYS A 55 26.17 7.50 14.70
N ASN A 56 25.11 8.21 14.33
CA ASN A 56 25.14 9.26 13.31
C ASN A 56 24.59 10.59 13.90
N PRO A 57 25.48 11.48 14.39
CA PRO A 57 25.09 12.72 15.06
C PRO A 57 24.15 13.61 14.25
N ARG A 58 24.38 13.76 12.94
CA ARG A 58 23.53 14.58 12.05
C ARG A 58 22.09 14.07 11.99
N LYS A 59 21.88 12.75 12.03
CA LYS A 59 20.54 12.18 12.02
C LYS A 59 19.84 12.37 13.36
N VAL A 60 20.56 12.26 14.47
CA VAL A 60 20.01 12.49 15.81
C VAL A 60 19.55 13.95 15.95
N GLU A 61 20.38 14.89 15.53
CA GLU A 61 20.04 16.33 15.52
C GLU A 61 18.79 16.62 14.69
N GLY A 62 18.70 16.07 13.48
CA GLY A 62 17.51 16.23 12.63
C GLY A 62 16.25 15.63 13.26
N ILE A 63 16.35 14.49 13.98
CA ILE A 63 15.22 13.90 14.70
C ILE A 63 14.75 14.84 15.82
N GLU A 64 15.67 15.47 16.55
CA GLU A 64 15.34 16.44 17.61
C GLU A 64 14.75 17.74 17.06
N GLU A 65 15.26 18.24 15.94
CA GLU A 65 14.70 19.41 15.26
C GLU A 65 13.25 19.16 14.84
N ILE A 66 12.98 18.01 14.22
CA ILE A 66 11.62 17.62 13.84
C ILE A 66 10.73 17.53 15.09
N LYS A 67 11.21 16.92 16.18
CA LYS A 67 10.46 16.80 17.44
C LYS A 67 10.07 18.19 17.97
N ARG A 68 11.04 19.12 18.11
CA ARG A 68 10.78 20.50 18.55
C ARG A 68 9.80 21.23 17.64
N PHE A 69 9.95 21.08 16.32
CA PHE A 69 9.05 21.71 15.35
C PHE A 69 7.61 21.18 15.47
N LEU A 70 7.44 19.88 15.71
CA LEU A 70 6.12 19.29 15.87
C LEU A 70 5.48 19.66 17.23
N GLU A 71 6.25 19.83 18.30
CA GLU A 71 5.78 20.30 19.61
C GLU A 71 5.24 21.74 19.55
N GLN A 72 5.78 22.58 18.66
CA GLN A 72 5.30 23.95 18.46
C GLN A 72 3.96 24.03 17.70
N ARG A 73 3.48 22.92 17.12
CA ARG A 73 2.21 22.92 16.39
C ARG A 73 1.05 22.84 17.37
N THR A 74 0.21 23.87 17.37
CA THR A 74 -0.98 23.98 18.21
C THR A 74 -2.15 23.14 17.69
N GLU A 75 -2.18 22.81 16.40
CA GLU A 75 -3.26 22.03 15.79
C GLU A 75 -2.78 20.64 15.35
N LYS A 76 -3.36 19.63 16.02
CA LYS A 76 -3.23 18.24 15.60
C LYS A 76 -4.12 18.03 14.37
N ASN A 77 -3.55 17.55 13.26
CA ASN A 77 -4.34 17.15 12.10
C ASN A 77 -5.03 15.80 12.36
N GLU A 78 -6.10 15.81 13.18
CA GLU A 78 -6.82 14.61 13.63
C GLU A 78 -7.26 13.73 12.45
N ARG A 79 -7.83 14.33 11.40
CA ARG A 79 -8.25 13.62 10.19
C ARG A 79 -7.12 12.84 9.52
N ILE A 80 -5.90 13.38 9.52
CA ILE A 80 -4.75 12.70 8.91
C ILE A 80 -4.32 11.52 9.80
N LEU A 81 -4.36 11.69 11.11
CA LEU A 81 -4.01 10.65 12.07
C LEU A 81 -5.01 9.51 12.08
N GLU A 82 -6.30 9.81 12.03
CA GLU A 82 -7.36 8.81 11.92
C GLU A 82 -7.21 8.00 10.63
N LYS A 83 -7.02 8.69 9.50
CA LYS A 83 -6.74 8.03 8.23
C LYS A 83 -5.47 7.18 8.29
N PHE A 84 -4.45 7.65 9.01
CA PHE A 84 -3.21 6.89 9.19
C PHE A 84 -3.41 5.63 10.02
N LYS A 85 -4.15 5.74 11.12
CA LYS A 85 -4.51 4.63 11.99
C LYS A 85 -5.20 3.53 11.20
N GLY A 86 -6.15 3.89 10.33
CA GLY A 86 -6.79 2.93 9.43
C GLY A 86 -5.82 2.15 8.54
N TYR A 87 -4.73 2.78 8.05
CA TYR A 87 -3.71 2.05 7.30
C TYR A 87 -2.88 1.10 8.18
N ILE A 88 -2.60 1.44 9.44
CA ILE A 88 -1.88 0.55 10.38
C ILE A 88 -2.75 -0.67 10.71
N GLU A 89 -4.03 -0.45 11.01
CA GLU A 89 -5.00 -1.50 11.30
C GLU A 89 -5.19 -2.44 10.10
N ALA A 90 -5.17 -1.90 8.88
CA ALA A 90 -5.23 -2.68 7.64
C ALA A 90 -3.97 -3.52 7.35
N VAL A 91 -2.88 -3.39 8.13
CA VAL A 91 -1.72 -4.27 8.00
C VAL A 91 -1.99 -5.58 8.77
N PRO A 92 -2.09 -6.73 8.09
CA PRO A 92 -2.32 -8.00 8.77
C PRO A 92 -1.08 -8.43 9.56
N GLU A 93 -1.28 -9.24 10.60
CA GLU A 93 -0.16 -9.83 11.37
C GLU A 93 0.67 -10.80 10.53
N ARG A 94 0.02 -11.51 9.60
CA ARG A 94 0.63 -12.47 8.68
C ARG A 94 0.17 -12.19 7.26
N GLY A 95 1.07 -12.40 6.29
CA GLY A 95 0.80 -12.15 4.88
C GLY A 95 1.26 -10.79 4.41
N LEU A 96 0.77 -10.36 3.25
CA LEU A 96 1.05 -9.02 2.72
C LEU A 96 -0.15 -8.11 2.99
N PRO A 97 0.07 -6.83 3.35
CA PRO A 97 -1.00 -5.86 3.38
C PRO A 97 -1.54 -5.58 1.98
N TRP A 98 -2.86 -5.44 1.86
CA TRP A 98 -3.53 -5.13 0.61
C TRP A 98 -3.96 -3.68 0.59
N THR A 99 -3.82 -3.04 -0.57
CA THR A 99 -4.41 -1.72 -0.81
C THR A 99 -5.93 -1.83 -0.96
N GLU A 100 -6.66 -0.76 -0.61
CA GLU A 100 -8.11 -0.71 -0.76
C GLU A 100 -8.53 -0.99 -2.22
N GLU A 101 -7.77 -0.49 -3.18
CA GLU A 101 -8.01 -0.68 -4.61
C GLU A 101 -7.73 -2.10 -5.10
N ALA A 102 -6.84 -2.83 -4.42
CA ALA A 102 -6.63 -4.26 -4.66
C ALA A 102 -7.80 -5.08 -4.10
N LEU A 103 -8.28 -4.75 -2.89
CA LEU A 103 -9.44 -5.40 -2.28
C LEU A 103 -10.71 -5.21 -3.11
N LYS A 104 -10.97 -3.99 -3.61
CA LYS A 104 -12.09 -3.71 -4.53
C LYS A 104 -12.06 -4.57 -5.80
N ARG A 105 -10.87 -4.94 -6.29
CA ARG A 105 -10.74 -5.87 -7.43
C ARG A 105 -11.08 -7.30 -7.03
N MET A 106 -10.75 -7.71 -5.80
CA MET A 106 -11.10 -9.03 -5.24
C MET A 106 -12.59 -9.20 -4.98
N GLU A 107 -13.36 -8.13 -4.77
CA GLU A 107 -14.82 -8.21 -4.61
C GLU A 107 -15.51 -8.80 -5.85
N LYS A 108 -14.94 -8.55 -7.04
CA LYS A 108 -15.44 -9.10 -8.31
C LYS A 108 -15.12 -10.59 -8.47
N VAL A 109 -14.26 -11.15 -7.63
CA VAL A 109 -13.89 -12.57 -7.66
C VAL A 109 -14.97 -13.40 -6.96
N PRO A 110 -15.50 -14.44 -7.62
CA PRO A 110 -16.43 -15.37 -7.00
C PRO A 110 -15.84 -16.00 -5.73
N SER A 111 -16.66 -16.17 -4.70
CA SER A 111 -16.23 -16.64 -3.37
C SER A 111 -15.48 -17.98 -3.43
N PHE A 112 -15.91 -18.92 -4.28
CA PHE A 112 -15.35 -20.27 -4.38
C PHE A 112 -13.88 -20.32 -4.86
N VAL A 113 -13.40 -19.28 -5.57
CA VAL A 113 -11.99 -19.18 -6.01
C VAL A 113 -11.20 -18.13 -5.22
N ARG A 114 -11.84 -17.38 -4.32
CA ARG A 114 -11.22 -16.22 -3.64
C ARG A 114 -9.98 -16.61 -2.84
N SER A 115 -10.06 -17.65 -2.01
CA SER A 115 -8.92 -18.10 -1.19
C SER A 115 -7.74 -18.63 -2.02
N MET A 116 -8.01 -19.21 -3.20
CA MET A 116 -6.97 -19.62 -4.13
C MET A 116 -6.32 -18.40 -4.79
N ALA A 117 -7.14 -17.45 -5.26
CA ALA A 117 -6.67 -16.22 -5.87
C ALA A 117 -5.81 -15.39 -4.90
N GLU A 118 -6.21 -15.24 -3.63
CA GLU A 118 -5.44 -14.53 -2.60
C GLU A 118 -4.03 -15.12 -2.44
N LYS A 119 -3.92 -16.45 -2.31
CA LYS A 119 -2.63 -17.14 -2.18
C LYS A 119 -1.75 -16.92 -3.40
N THR A 120 -2.31 -17.04 -4.61
CA THR A 120 -1.54 -16.84 -5.84
C THR A 120 -1.10 -15.38 -5.99
N ILE A 121 -1.97 -14.42 -5.67
CA ILE A 121 -1.65 -12.98 -5.69
C ILE A 121 -0.55 -12.64 -4.70
N GLU A 122 -0.63 -13.13 -3.46
CA GLU A 122 0.43 -12.90 -2.49
C GLU A 122 1.76 -13.52 -2.94
N THR A 123 1.71 -14.69 -3.57
CA THR A 123 2.90 -15.40 -4.07
C THR A 123 3.52 -14.60 -5.21
N GLU A 124 2.72 -14.13 -6.16
CA GLU A 124 3.18 -13.30 -7.27
C GLU A 124 3.75 -11.95 -6.77
N ALA A 125 3.09 -11.32 -5.80
CA ALA A 125 3.62 -10.11 -5.16
C ALA A 125 5.00 -10.36 -4.54
N LYS A 126 5.17 -11.47 -3.81
CA LYS A 126 6.46 -11.86 -3.21
C LYS A 126 7.51 -12.14 -4.27
N ASN A 127 7.18 -12.85 -5.35
CA ASN A 127 8.08 -13.15 -6.47
C ASN A 127 8.59 -11.87 -7.16
N ARG A 128 7.74 -10.84 -7.23
CA ARG A 128 8.10 -9.52 -7.75
C ARG A 128 8.87 -8.64 -6.76
N GLY A 129 9.09 -9.11 -5.54
CA GLY A 129 9.72 -8.34 -4.48
C GLY A 129 8.83 -7.25 -3.88
N GLU A 130 7.54 -7.21 -4.23
CA GLU A 130 6.59 -6.24 -3.69
C GLU A 130 6.34 -6.50 -2.21
N LYS A 131 6.19 -5.42 -1.45
CA LYS A 131 5.96 -5.48 0.00
C LYS A 131 4.49 -5.35 0.39
N ILE A 132 3.64 -5.01 -0.57
CA ILE A 132 2.20 -4.84 -0.42
C ILE A 132 1.52 -5.42 -1.67
N VAL A 133 0.24 -5.80 -1.57
CA VAL A 133 -0.55 -6.17 -2.73
C VAL A 133 -1.20 -4.92 -3.32
N THR A 134 -0.77 -4.57 -4.53
CA THR A 134 -1.32 -3.46 -5.31
C THR A 134 -2.36 -3.98 -6.31
N PRO A 135 -3.24 -3.10 -6.81
CA PRO A 135 -4.19 -3.47 -7.85
C PRO A 135 -3.55 -4.06 -9.11
N GLU A 136 -2.31 -3.71 -9.44
CA GLU A 136 -1.60 -4.26 -10.60
C GLU A 136 -1.31 -5.74 -10.42
N VAL A 137 -0.88 -6.16 -9.22
CA VAL A 137 -0.58 -7.58 -8.96
C VAL A 137 -1.85 -8.42 -9.10
N VAL A 138 -2.97 -7.91 -8.60
CA VAL A 138 -4.29 -8.57 -8.75
C VAL A 138 -4.63 -8.76 -10.23
N GLU A 139 -4.49 -7.70 -11.03
CA GLU A 139 -4.79 -7.72 -12.47
C GLU A 139 -3.89 -8.71 -13.23
N ILE A 140 -2.57 -8.71 -12.96
CA ILE A 140 -1.62 -9.64 -13.57
C ILE A 140 -2.05 -11.09 -13.33
N VAL A 141 -2.38 -11.42 -12.08
CA VAL A 141 -2.75 -12.77 -11.70
C VAL A 141 -4.11 -13.16 -12.29
N PHE A 142 -5.07 -12.24 -12.37
CA PHE A 142 -6.35 -12.49 -13.02
C PHE A 142 -6.21 -12.75 -14.53
N GLN A 143 -5.31 -12.03 -15.19
CA GLN A 143 -5.03 -12.26 -16.61
C GLN A 143 -4.43 -13.66 -16.86
N GLN A 144 -3.62 -14.16 -15.91
CA GLN A 144 -2.97 -15.47 -15.96
C GLN A 144 -3.89 -16.63 -15.53
N LEU A 145 -4.67 -16.46 -14.46
CA LEU A 145 -5.44 -17.55 -13.83
C LEU A 145 -6.82 -17.77 -14.45
N ILE A 146 -7.50 -16.72 -14.92
CA ILE A 146 -8.91 -16.83 -15.32
C ILE A 146 -8.97 -17.42 -16.74
N PRO A 147 -9.51 -18.65 -16.91
CA PRO A 147 -9.75 -19.23 -18.24
C PRO A 147 -10.73 -18.35 -19.02
N ASP A 148 -10.66 -18.34 -20.35
CA ASP A 148 -11.52 -17.48 -21.18
C ASP A 148 -13.02 -17.66 -20.88
N ALA A 149 -13.44 -18.86 -20.45
CA ALA A 149 -14.80 -19.14 -20.00
C ALA A 149 -15.24 -18.34 -18.77
N VAL A 150 -14.34 -18.12 -17.80
CA VAL A 150 -14.65 -17.34 -16.58
C VAL A 150 -14.53 -15.83 -16.87
N LYS A 151 -13.66 -15.41 -17.81
CA LYS A 151 -13.63 -14.02 -18.31
C LYS A 151 -14.95 -13.64 -18.98
N GLN A 152 -15.55 -14.56 -19.73
CA GLN A 152 -16.87 -14.39 -20.35
C GLN A 152 -17.98 -14.33 -19.30
N ALA A 153 -17.99 -15.22 -18.30
CA ALA A 153 -18.97 -15.21 -17.22
C ALA A 153 -18.90 -13.95 -16.33
N LEU A 154 -17.72 -13.35 -16.19
CA LEU A 154 -17.51 -12.08 -15.47
C LEU A 154 -17.72 -10.82 -16.35
N GLY A 155 -18.10 -10.99 -17.62
CA GLY A 155 -18.35 -9.87 -18.55
C GLY A 155 -17.11 -9.08 -18.96
N ILE A 156 -15.90 -9.60 -18.71
CA ILE A 156 -14.63 -8.95 -19.04
C ILE A 156 -14.32 -9.24 -20.51
N ARG A 157 -14.84 -8.40 -21.42
CA ARG A 157 -14.46 -8.44 -22.83
C ARG A 157 -12.95 -8.18 -22.95
N ARG A 158 -12.25 -9.10 -23.60
CA ARG A 158 -10.81 -9.07 -23.88
C ARG A 158 -10.48 -7.67 -24.40
N GLY A 159 -9.75 -6.87 -23.60
CA GLY A 159 -9.28 -5.56 -24.04
C GLY A 159 -8.50 -5.76 -25.33
N GLU A 160 -9.06 -5.24 -26.42
CA GLU A 160 -8.40 -5.16 -27.70
C GLU A 160 -7.07 -4.44 -27.47
N ARG A 161 -5.97 -5.19 -27.51
CA ARG A 161 -4.67 -4.59 -27.77
C ARG A 161 -4.76 -4.07 -29.20
N SER A 162 -5.16 -2.81 -29.34
CA SER A 162 -5.08 -2.06 -30.58
C SER A 162 -3.65 -2.20 -31.09
N ARG A 163 -3.55 -2.78 -32.28
CA ARG A 163 -2.37 -2.61 -33.13
C ARG A 163 -2.27 -1.16 -33.56
#